data_AF-A0AA43RVR7-F1
#
_entry.id   AF-A0AA43RVR7-F1
#
_cell.length_a   1.000
_cell.length_b   1.000
_cell.length_c   1.000
_cell.angle_alpha   90.00
_cell.angle_beta   90.00
_cell.angle_gamma   90.00
#
_symmetry.space_group_name_H-M   'P 1'
#
loop_
_entity.id
_entity.type
_entity.pdbx_description
1 polymer ?
#
loop_
_entity_poly.entity_id
_entity_poly.type
_entity_poly.pdbx_seq_one_letter_code
_entity_poly.pdbx_strand_id
1 'polypeptide(L)'
;MIADEQEQERQDKMNAILESLTPRQKEVIYYRYVEGMKIDEICKLMEMNYQSVQNLIQRSIKKVRSTFSQKDKSVLSIKFISRCL
;
A
#
# COMPACT_ATOMS: atom_id res chain seq x y z
N MET A 1 -27.32 -3.90 -7.28
CA MET A 1 -27.52 -4.80 -6.12
C MET A 1 -26.36 -5.78 -5.94
N ILE A 2 -26.07 -6.72 -6.86
CA ILE A 2 -24.88 -7.62 -6.70
C ILE A 2 -23.55 -6.87 -6.94
N ALA A 3 -23.50 -5.95 -7.89
CA ALA A 3 -22.29 -5.17 -8.19
C ALA A 3 -21.90 -4.22 -7.03
N ASP A 4 -22.90 -3.66 -6.33
CA ASP A 4 -22.68 -2.74 -5.21
C ASP A 4 -22.16 -3.49 -3.98
N GLU A 5 -22.65 -4.70 -3.72
CA GLU A 5 -22.15 -5.56 -2.64
C GLU A 5 -20.69 -5.98 -2.86
N GLN A 6 -20.33 -6.36 -4.09
CA GLN A 6 -18.93 -6.70 -4.41
C GLN A 6 -18.00 -5.49 -4.32
N GLU A 7 -18.47 -4.31 -4.73
CA GLU A 7 -17.71 -3.07 -4.61
C GLU A 7 -17.54 -2.64 -3.15
N GLN A 8 -18.59 -2.80 -2.32
CA GLN A 8 -18.52 -2.53 -0.89
C GLN A 8 -17.55 -3.49 -0.18
N GLU A 9 -17.64 -4.79 -0.46
CA GLU A 9 -16.72 -5.79 0.10
C GLU A 9 -15.26 -5.49 -0.30
N ARG A 10 -15.05 -4.99 -1.53
CA ARG A 10 -13.75 -4.56 -2.02
C ARG A 10 -13.22 -3.35 -1.25
N GLN A 11 -14.06 -2.35 -1.00
CA GLN A 11 -13.69 -1.15 -0.24
C GLN A 11 -13.41 -1.48 1.22
N ASP A 12 -14.22 -2.31 1.85
CA ASP A 12 -14.04 -2.73 3.24
C ASP A 12 -12.72 -3.48 3.44
N LYS A 13 -12.38 -4.39 2.51
CA LYS A 13 -11.07 -5.06 2.51
C LYS A 13 -9.93 -4.04 2.37
N MET A 14 -10.06 -3.07 1.47
CA MET A 14 -9.04 -2.03 1.27
C MET A 14 -8.84 -1.18 2.53
N ASN A 15 -9.95 -0.79 3.18
CA ASN A 15 -9.94 -0.04 4.43
C ASN A 15 -9.26 -0.84 5.56
N ALA A 16 -9.60 -2.12 5.72
CA ALA A 16 -8.98 -3.00 6.71
C ALA A 16 -7.46 -3.13 6.51
N ILE A 17 -7.00 -3.16 5.26
CA ILE A 17 -5.57 -3.21 4.95
C ILE A 17 -4.88 -1.90 5.31
N LEU A 18 -5.48 -0.77 4.95
CA LEU A 18 -4.96 0.54 5.34
C LEU A 18 -4.89 0.62 6.86
N GLU A 19 -5.96 0.27 7.58
CA GLU A 19 -5.98 0.22 9.04
C GLU A 19 -4.88 -0.66 9.66
N SER A 20 -4.47 -1.72 8.98
CA SER A 20 -3.37 -2.59 9.44
C SER A 20 -1.97 -1.95 9.35
N LEU A 21 -1.84 -0.83 8.63
CA LEU A 21 -0.60 -0.08 8.49
C LEU A 21 -0.48 1.00 9.56
N THR A 22 0.73 1.17 10.10
CA THR A 22 1.01 2.31 10.97
C THR A 22 0.92 3.63 10.18
N PRO A 23 0.69 4.78 10.83
CA PRO A 23 0.60 6.07 10.13
C PRO A 23 1.79 6.33 9.19
N ARG A 24 3.00 6.04 9.66
CA ARG A 24 4.23 6.23 8.87
C ARG A 24 4.34 5.26 7.68
N GLN A 25 3.78 4.05 7.81
CA GLN A 25 3.69 3.10 6.69
C GLN A 25 2.66 3.53 5.65
N LYS A 26 1.54 4.13 6.08
CA LYS A 26 0.54 4.72 5.17
C LYS A 26 1.17 5.87 4.38
N GLU A 27 1.85 6.78 5.05
CA GLU A 27 2.51 7.94 4.42
C GLU A 27 3.55 7.51 3.38
N VAL A 28 4.46 6.59 3.72
CA VAL A 28 5.51 6.18 2.76
C VAL A 28 4.91 5.51 1.51
N ILE A 29 3.81 4.77 1.69
CA ILE A 29 3.11 4.11 0.61
C ILE A 29 2.36 5.14 -0.24
N TYR A 30 1.71 6.12 0.39
CA TYR A 30 1.07 7.24 -0.28
C TYR A 30 2.07 7.99 -1.16
N TYR A 31 3.20 8.45 -0.61
CA TYR A 31 4.19 9.19 -1.38
C TYR A 31 4.78 8.37 -2.52
N ARG A 32 5.05 7.07 -2.29
CA ARG A 32 5.70 6.25 -3.31
C ARG A 32 4.76 5.88 -4.47
N TYR A 33 3.50 5.60 -4.18
CA TYR A 33 2.60 4.94 -5.14
C TYR A 33 1.36 5.76 -5.52
N VAL A 34 0.94 6.72 -4.69
CA VAL A 34 -0.09 7.71 -5.06
C VAL A 34 0.58 8.91 -5.72
N GLU A 35 1.55 9.52 -5.05
CA GLU A 35 2.26 10.70 -5.56
C GLU A 35 3.40 10.36 -6.54
N GLY A 36 3.84 9.09 -6.57
CA GLY A 36 4.88 8.64 -7.49
C GLY A 36 6.30 9.16 -7.18
N MET A 37 6.53 9.65 -5.97
CA MET A 37 7.82 10.23 -5.55
C MET A 37 8.96 9.20 -5.62
N LYS A 38 10.16 9.68 -5.94
CA LYS A 38 11.40 8.89 -5.84
C LYS A 38 11.79 8.70 -4.37
N ILE A 39 12.50 7.61 -4.09
CA ILE A 39 12.92 7.29 -2.72
C ILE A 39 13.75 8.42 -2.13
N ASP A 40 14.62 9.06 -2.91
CA ASP A 40 15.44 10.20 -2.45
C ASP A 40 14.60 11.43 -2.04
N GLU A 41 13.48 11.67 -2.72
CA GLU A 41 12.55 12.75 -2.38
C GLU A 41 11.79 12.42 -1.10
N ILE A 42 11.40 11.16 -0.92
CA ILE A 42 10.78 10.66 0.31
C ILE A 42 11.77 10.72 1.48
N CYS A 43 13.05 10.44 1.25
CA CYS A 43 14.10 10.57 2.27
C CYS A 43 14.20 12.01 2.80
N LYS A 44 14.19 12.99 1.89
CA LYS A 44 14.19 14.41 2.25
C LYS A 44 12.91 14.81 2.98
N LEU A 45 11.75 14.37 2.48
CA LEU A 45 10.45 14.71 3.05
C LEU A 45 10.23 14.12 4.45
N MET A 46 10.63 12.87 4.66
CA MET A 46 10.45 12.16 5.93
C MET A 46 11.62 12.34 6.90
N GLU A 47 12.64 13.11 6.50
CA GLU A 47 13.90 13.31 7.25
C GLU A 47 14.54 11.99 7.69
N MET A 48 14.61 11.04 6.75
CA MET A 48 15.10 9.68 6.98
C MET A 48 16.19 9.32 5.98
N ASN A 49 17.11 8.44 6.38
CA ASN A 49 18.08 7.90 5.45
C ASN A 49 17.43 6.91 4.45
N TYR A 50 18.11 6.73 3.32
CA TYR A 50 17.66 5.89 2.21
C TYR A 50 17.32 4.46 2.63
N GLN A 51 18.19 3.83 3.41
CA GLN A 51 17.98 2.47 3.90
C GLN A 51 16.73 2.36 4.77
N SER A 52 16.47 3.36 5.62
CA SER A 52 15.31 3.40 6.51
C SER A 52 14.02 3.54 5.72
N VAL A 53 13.99 4.41 4.70
CA VAL A 53 12.84 4.56 3.82
C VAL A 53 12.60 3.29 3.00
N GLN A 54 13.64 2.70 2.41
CA GLN A 54 13.52 1.41 1.71
C GLN A 54 12.95 0.31 2.61
N ASN A 55 13.51 0.17 3.82
CA ASN A 55 13.02 -0.81 4.79
C ASN A 55 11.56 -0.53 5.19
N LEU A 56 11.18 0.74 5.33
CA LEU A 56 9.81 1.13 5.65
C LEU A 56 8.85 0.77 4.51
N ILE A 57 9.22 1.04 3.26
CA ILE A 57 8.44 0.65 2.06
C ILE A 57 8.29 -0.88 2.02
N GLN A 58 9.39 -1.62 2.13
CA GLN A 58 9.36 -3.09 2.09
C GLN A 58 8.47 -3.68 3.19
N ARG A 59 8.59 -3.19 4.43
CA ARG A 59 7.75 -3.66 5.55
C ARG A 59 6.28 -3.34 5.33
N SER A 60 5.97 -2.16 4.82
CA SER A 60 4.59 -1.74 4.49
C SER A 60 3.98 -2.66 3.43
N ILE A 61 4.71 -2.92 2.34
CA ILE A 61 4.26 -3.83 1.28
C ILE A 61 4.10 -5.26 1.81
N LYS A 62 5.05 -5.74 2.61
CA LYS A 62 4.96 -7.07 3.23
C LYS A 62 3.73 -7.19 4.11
N LYS A 63 3.42 -6.14 4.89
CA LYS A 63 2.24 -6.10 5.76
C LYS A 63 0.96 -6.14 4.93
N VAL A 64 0.85 -5.27 3.92
CA VAL A 64 -0.26 -5.28 2.94
C VAL A 64 -0.46 -6.68 2.37
N ARG A 65 0.60 -7.29 1.82
CA ARG A 65 0.56 -8.63 1.23
C ARG A 65 0.19 -9.74 2.22
N SER A 66 0.60 -9.63 3.49
CA SER A 66 0.25 -10.63 4.51
C SER A 66 -1.21 -10.53 4.96
N THR A 67 -1.80 -9.35 4.87
CA THR A 67 -3.22 -9.13 5.18
C THR A 67 -4.11 -9.63 4.02
N PHE A 68 -3.61 -9.65 2.78
CA PHE A 68 -4.27 -10.29 1.65
C PHE A 68 -4.06 -11.82 1.66
N SER A 69 -5.12 -12.60 1.87
CA SER A 69 -5.07 -14.05 1.67
C SER A 69 -5.05 -14.40 0.17
N GLN A 70 -4.42 -15.51 -0.24
CA GLN A 70 -4.16 -15.85 -1.66
C GLN A 70 -5.42 -15.94 -2.56
N LYS A 71 -6.63 -15.93 -1.98
CA LYS A 71 -7.91 -15.97 -2.71
C LYS A 71 -8.34 -14.62 -3.31
N ASP A 72 -7.75 -13.50 -2.90
CA ASP A 72 -8.18 -12.15 -3.34
C ASP A 72 -7.29 -11.54 -4.45
N LYS A 73 -6.74 -12.36 -5.35
CA LYS A 73 -5.90 -11.87 -6.47
C LYS A 73 -6.68 -11.06 -7.52
N SER A 74 -8.01 -11.20 -7.58
CA SER A 74 -8.88 -10.47 -8.51
C SER A 74 -9.11 -9.00 -8.13
N VAL A 75 -8.83 -8.63 -6.88
CA VAL A 75 -8.99 -7.25 -6.36
C VAL A 75 -7.83 -6.34 -6.79
N LEU A 76 -6.78 -6.91 -7.38
CA LEU A 76 -5.50 -6.25 -7.69
C LEU A 76 -5.53 -5.35 -8.94
N SER A 77 -6.67 -4.74 -9.28
CA SER A 77 -6.79 -3.79 -10.40
C SER A 77 -6.44 -2.35 -10.01
N ILE A 78 -5.93 -2.11 -8.80
CA ILE A 78 -5.25 -0.84 -8.52
C ILE A 78 -3.82 -0.98 -9.07
N LYS A 79 -3.46 -0.08 -9.99
CA LYS A 79 -2.11 0.12 -10.57
C LYS A 79 -0.96 0.26 -9.54
N PHE A 80 -1.26 0.14 -8.24
CA PHE A 80 -0.40 0.21 -7.07
C PHE A 80 0.54 -0.98 -6.89
N ILE A 81 0.11 -2.20 -7.26
CA ILE A 81 0.90 -3.44 -7.02
C ILE A 81 1.37 -4.08 -8.33
N SER A 82 0.68 -3.88 -9.45
CA SER A 82 1.06 -4.49 -10.74
C SER A 82 2.35 -3.93 -11.34
N ARG A 83 2.80 -2.73 -10.92
CA ARG A 83 4.14 -2.18 -11.23
C ARG A 83 5.22 -2.62 -10.24
N CYS A 84 4.85 -3.48 -9.28
CA CYS A 84 5.71 -4.04 -8.23
C CYS A 84 6.01 -5.54 -8.46
N LEU A 85 5.58 -6.10 -9.60
CA LEU A 85 5.94 -7.41 -10.16
C LEU A 85 6.77 -7.22 -11.43
#